data_AF-A0A6N8HH76-F1
#
_entry.id   AF-A0A6N8HH76-F1
#
_cell.length_a   1.000
_cell.length_b   1.000
_cell.length_c   1.000
_cell.angle_alpha   90.00
_cell.angle_beta   90.00
_cell.angle_gamma   90.00
#
_symmetry.space_group_name_H-M   'P 1'
#
loop_
_entity.id
_entity.type
_entity.pdbx_description
1 polymer ?
#
loop_
_entity_poly.entity_id
_entity_poly.type
_entity_poly.pdbx_seq_one_letter_code
_entity_poly.pdbx_strand_id
1 'polypeptide(L)'
;MKFLYTLSFSILSLTLTAQTTEDNSSKKAVEESTYEKDFEQLKELHIAYENSEDRVKHLKLMDDFYDKIKELRKMRDAIGNDVNATLEWIKNNLDKTQFTSYEEAKKEWDNIQTVGMTSFMKNQEYFNFMQKCLLKYGPDILRKVMEEAIPNPYTDF
;
A
#
# COMPACT_ATOMS: atom_id res chain seq x y z
N MET A 1 18.03 -56.65 58.84
CA MET A 1 19.07 -56.49 59.89
C MET A 1 19.96 -55.32 59.52
N LYS A 2 20.04 -54.33 60.41
CA LYS A 2 21.16 -53.41 60.71
C LYS A 2 21.97 -52.77 59.55
N PHE A 3 21.68 -51.48 59.38
CA PHE A 3 22.57 -50.32 59.20
C PHE A 3 24.08 -50.53 59.06
N LEU A 4 24.69 -49.72 58.19
CA LEU A 4 25.79 -48.82 58.54
C LEU A 4 25.90 -47.63 57.56
N TYR A 5 25.86 -46.42 58.13
CA TYR A 5 26.26 -45.13 57.57
C TYR A 5 27.78 -45.16 57.24
N THR A 6 28.39 -44.32 56.40
CA THR A 6 28.44 -42.85 56.31
C THR A 6 29.39 -42.53 55.13
N LEU A 7 29.22 -41.42 54.39
CA LEU A 7 30.12 -40.26 54.40
C LEU A 7 29.81 -39.31 53.22
N SER A 8 29.64 -38.05 53.57
CA SER A 8 29.32 -36.86 52.78
C SER A 8 30.35 -36.44 51.74
N PHE A 9 29.89 -35.79 50.65
CA PHE A 9 30.54 -34.57 50.14
C PHE A 9 29.53 -33.71 49.36
N SER A 10 29.36 -32.47 49.82
CA SER A 10 28.55 -31.43 49.19
C SER A 10 29.25 -30.86 47.95
N ILE A 11 28.55 -30.73 46.83
CA ILE A 11 28.75 -29.59 45.91
C ILE A 11 27.38 -29.05 45.50
N LEU A 12 27.08 -27.90 46.09
CA LEU A 12 26.04 -26.98 45.70
C LEU A 12 26.47 -26.31 44.37
N SER A 13 25.95 -26.77 43.23
CA SER A 13 26.10 -26.04 41.97
C SER A 13 24.98 -25.00 41.86
N LEU A 14 25.25 -23.80 42.39
CA LEU A 14 24.61 -22.59 41.90
C LEU A 14 24.96 -22.44 40.42
N THR A 15 24.08 -22.89 39.52
CA THR A 15 24.09 -22.36 38.16
C THR A 15 23.51 -20.96 38.21
N LEU A 16 24.39 -19.96 38.22
CA LEU A 16 24.06 -18.62 37.74
C LEU A 16 23.39 -18.78 36.37
N THR A 17 22.10 -18.47 36.28
CA THR A 17 21.51 -18.07 34.99
C THR A 17 22.09 -16.70 34.68
N ALA A 18 23.20 -16.67 33.94
CA ALA A 18 23.66 -15.47 33.28
C ALA A 18 22.52 -14.97 32.39
N GLN A 19 22.08 -13.74 32.64
CA GLN A 19 21.10 -13.04 31.84
C GLN A 19 21.64 -12.93 30.41
N THR A 20 20.97 -13.59 29.46
CA THR A 20 21.15 -13.36 28.02
C THR A 20 20.54 -12.02 27.67
N THR A 21 21.34 -10.95 27.77
CA THR A 21 20.96 -9.60 27.31
C THR A 21 21.60 -9.25 25.96
N GLU A 22 22.49 -10.09 25.42
CA GLU A 22 23.21 -9.82 24.16
C GLU A 22 22.47 -10.25 22.87
N ASP A 23 21.45 -11.11 22.96
CA ASP A 23 20.74 -11.62 21.77
C ASP A 23 19.59 -10.69 21.30
N ASN A 24 18.98 -9.92 22.21
CA ASN A 24 17.86 -9.03 21.85
C ASN A 24 18.31 -7.68 21.26
N SER A 25 19.46 -7.16 21.68
CA SER A 25 19.97 -5.85 21.20
C SER A 25 20.43 -5.94 19.73
N SER A 26 21.12 -7.04 19.38
CA SER A 26 21.60 -7.27 18.01
C SER A 26 20.46 -7.56 17.03
N LYS A 27 19.47 -8.38 17.41
CA LYS A 27 18.27 -8.64 16.60
C LYS A 27 17.46 -7.37 16.34
N LYS A 28 17.25 -6.53 17.36
CA LYS A 28 16.54 -5.26 17.22
C LYS A 28 17.25 -4.29 16.27
N ALA A 29 18.58 -4.16 16.37
CA ALA A 29 19.35 -3.32 15.45
C ALA A 29 19.33 -3.82 14.00
N VAL A 30 19.31 -5.14 13.78
CA VAL A 30 19.17 -5.73 12.43
C VAL A 30 17.77 -5.49 11.88
N GLU A 31 16.72 -5.63 12.68
CA GLU A 31 15.33 -5.35 12.26
C GLU A 31 15.11 -3.87 11.94
N GLU A 32 15.63 -2.95 12.77
CA GLU A 32 15.56 -1.50 12.53
C GLU A 32 16.31 -1.09 11.26
N SER A 33 17.52 -1.63 11.03
CA SER A 33 18.28 -1.36 9.80
C SER A 33 17.61 -1.91 8.53
N THR A 34 16.87 -3.02 8.65
CA THR A 34 16.14 -3.61 7.52
C THR A 34 14.86 -2.85 7.23
N TYR A 35 14.15 -2.36 8.25
CA TYR A 35 12.98 -1.51 8.09
C TYR A 35 13.33 -0.23 7.32
N GLU A 36 14.38 0.47 7.74
CA GLU A 36 14.77 1.74 7.13
C GLU A 36 15.12 1.58 5.65
N LYS A 37 15.86 0.53 5.32
CA LYS A 37 16.19 0.21 3.92
C LYS A 37 14.95 -0.07 3.08
N ASP A 38 14.05 -0.92 3.58
CA ASP A 38 12.82 -1.25 2.86
C ASP A 38 11.89 -0.02 2.74
N PHE A 39 11.87 0.86 3.75
CA PHE A 39 11.13 2.12 3.74
C PHE A 39 11.62 3.08 2.65
N GLU A 40 12.91 3.37 2.62
CA GLU A 40 13.50 4.26 1.60
C GLU A 40 13.34 3.70 0.19
N GLN A 41 13.54 2.39 -0.01
CA GLN A 41 13.28 1.75 -1.31
C GLN A 41 11.80 1.88 -1.72
N LEU A 42 10.86 1.67 -0.79
CA LEU A 42 9.43 1.80 -1.09
C LEU A 42 9.08 3.25 -1.45
N LYS A 43 9.68 4.22 -0.76
CA LYS A 43 9.50 5.65 -1.00
C LYS A 43 10.01 6.07 -2.38
N GLU A 44 11.21 5.64 -2.76
CA GLU A 44 11.75 5.89 -4.11
C GLU A 44 10.85 5.30 -5.20
N LEU A 45 10.43 4.04 -5.05
CA LEU A 45 9.52 3.38 -5.99
C LEU A 45 8.15 4.05 -6.04
N HIS A 46 7.63 4.52 -4.91
CA HIS A 46 6.36 5.24 -4.83
C HIS A 46 6.42 6.57 -5.57
N ILE A 47 7.48 7.36 -5.37
CA ILE A 47 7.70 8.63 -6.07
C ILE A 47 7.83 8.38 -7.59
N ALA A 48 8.60 7.37 -7.99
CA ALA A 48 8.73 7.00 -9.40
C ALA A 48 7.39 6.60 -10.02
N TYR A 49 6.57 5.84 -9.29
CA TYR A 49 5.22 5.46 -9.71
C TYR A 49 4.31 6.67 -9.90
N GLU A 50 4.19 7.54 -8.88
CA GLU A 50 3.32 8.72 -8.93
C GLU A 50 3.74 9.73 -10.01
N ASN A 51 5.04 9.76 -10.36
CA ASN A 51 5.56 10.60 -11.43
C ASN A 51 5.62 9.91 -12.80
N SER A 52 5.21 8.64 -12.91
CA SER A 52 5.23 7.93 -14.19
C SER A 52 4.18 8.50 -15.16
N GLU A 53 4.54 8.63 -16.44
CA GLU A 53 3.68 9.25 -17.46
C GLU A 53 2.29 8.60 -17.52
N ASP A 54 2.22 7.26 -17.50
CA ASP A 54 0.95 6.54 -17.56
C ASP A 54 0.10 6.73 -16.29
N ARG A 55 0.73 6.91 -15.11
CA ARG A 55 0.02 7.21 -13.86
C ARG A 55 -0.58 8.61 -13.91
N VAL A 56 0.22 9.62 -14.27
CA VAL A 56 -0.24 11.00 -14.43
C VAL A 56 -1.36 11.09 -15.46
N LYS A 57 -1.20 10.42 -16.61
CA LYS A 57 -2.22 10.35 -17.64
C LYS A 57 -3.50 9.66 -17.16
N HIS A 58 -3.38 8.55 -16.43
CA HIS A 58 -4.53 7.84 -15.89
C HIS A 58 -5.32 8.71 -14.90
N LEU A 59 -4.63 9.40 -13.99
CA LEU A 59 -5.26 10.31 -13.04
C LEU A 59 -5.99 11.45 -13.78
N LYS A 60 -5.33 12.07 -14.78
CA LYS A 60 -5.95 13.14 -15.57
C LYS A 60 -7.22 12.68 -16.29
N LEU A 61 -7.19 11.50 -16.92
CA LEU A 61 -8.36 10.94 -17.59
C LEU A 61 -9.50 10.65 -16.60
N MET A 62 -9.18 10.22 -15.38
CA MET A 62 -10.17 10.02 -14.32
C MET A 62 -10.81 11.33 -13.88
N ASP A 63 -10.00 12.37 -13.66
CA ASP A 63 -10.49 13.69 -13.29
C ASP A 63 -11.38 14.29 -14.40
N ASP A 64 -10.89 14.28 -15.65
CA ASP A 64 -11.66 14.76 -16.82
C ASP A 64 -13.00 14.01 -16.98
N PHE A 65 -13.03 12.70 -16.69
CA PHE A 65 -14.24 11.89 -16.76
C PHE A 65 -15.22 12.22 -15.62
N TYR A 66 -14.73 12.37 -14.39
CA TYR A 66 -15.59 12.70 -13.26
C TYR A 66 -16.09 14.14 -13.28
N ASP A 67 -15.36 15.06 -13.88
CA ASP A 67 -15.79 16.45 -14.10
C ASP A 67 -17.04 16.53 -15.01
N LYS A 68 -17.24 15.55 -15.89
CA LYS A 68 -18.46 15.43 -16.69
C LYS A 68 -19.69 14.99 -15.89
N ILE A 69 -19.54 14.63 -14.62
CA ILE A 69 -20.63 14.15 -13.77
C ILE A 69 -21.11 15.28 -12.84
N LYS A 70 -22.20 15.96 -13.23
CA LYS A 70 -22.72 17.14 -12.52
C LYS A 70 -23.14 16.84 -11.08
N GLU A 71 -23.59 15.60 -10.82
CA GLU A 71 -24.01 15.13 -9.50
C GLU A 71 -23.04 14.10 -8.90
N LEU A 72 -21.72 14.33 -9.02
CA LEU A 72 -20.66 13.41 -8.57
C LEU A 72 -20.87 12.88 -7.15
N ARG A 73 -21.29 13.73 -6.20
CA ARG A 73 -21.57 13.30 -4.82
C ARG A 73 -22.72 12.29 -4.74
N LYS A 74 -23.84 12.54 -5.42
CA LYS A 74 -24.99 11.64 -5.42
C LYS A 74 -24.66 10.32 -6.13
N MET A 75 -23.85 10.36 -7.18
CA MET A 75 -23.32 9.14 -7.78
C MET A 75 -22.51 8.35 -6.75
N ARG A 76 -21.53 8.98 -6.08
CA ARG A 76 -20.71 8.32 -5.06
C ARG A 76 -21.54 7.74 -3.91
N ASP A 77 -22.56 8.45 -3.46
CA ASP A 77 -23.47 7.95 -2.41
C ASP A 77 -24.28 6.73 -2.90
N ALA A 78 -24.64 6.69 -4.19
CA ALA A 78 -25.40 5.59 -4.79
C ALA A 78 -24.56 4.33 -5.07
N ILE A 79 -23.33 4.49 -5.57
CA ILE A 79 -22.46 3.37 -5.95
C ILE A 79 -21.49 2.96 -4.82
N GLY A 80 -21.31 3.81 -3.81
CA GLY A 80 -20.32 3.63 -2.76
C GLY A 80 -18.91 3.54 -3.32
N ASN A 81 -18.24 2.43 -3.03
CA ASN A 81 -16.88 2.13 -3.50
C ASN A 81 -16.84 1.20 -4.74
N ASP A 82 -17.99 0.83 -5.29
CA ASP A 82 -18.03 -0.02 -6.49
C ASP A 82 -17.81 0.80 -7.76
N VAL A 83 -16.54 0.95 -8.14
CA VAL A 83 -16.16 1.66 -9.36
C VAL A 83 -16.74 1.03 -10.63
N ASN A 84 -17.09 -0.26 -10.63
CA ASN A 84 -17.68 -0.92 -11.79
C ASN A 84 -19.14 -0.49 -12.02
N ALA A 85 -19.81 0.02 -10.98
CA ALA A 85 -21.18 0.53 -11.08
C ALA A 85 -21.27 1.94 -11.70
N THR A 86 -20.13 2.60 -11.94
CA THR A 86 -20.07 3.97 -12.51
C THR A 86 -20.79 4.07 -13.85
N LEU A 87 -20.51 3.17 -14.78
CA LEU A 87 -21.14 3.18 -16.11
C LEU A 87 -22.65 2.92 -16.05
N GLU A 88 -23.09 2.02 -15.17
CA GLU A 88 -24.51 1.74 -14.98
C GLU A 88 -25.23 2.94 -14.35
N TRP A 89 -24.59 3.67 -13.44
CA TRP A 89 -25.14 4.91 -12.93
C TRP A 89 -25.30 5.95 -14.04
N ILE A 90 -24.27 6.16 -14.87
CA ILE A 90 -24.31 7.11 -16.00
C ILE A 90 -25.43 6.76 -16.98
N LYS A 91 -25.56 5.48 -17.33
CA LYS A 91 -26.61 4.99 -18.22
C LYS A 91 -28.02 5.39 -17.77
N ASN A 92 -28.27 5.34 -16.46
CA ASN A 92 -29.57 5.66 -15.86
C ASN A 92 -29.73 7.15 -15.49
N ASN A 93 -28.68 7.96 -15.65
CA ASN A 93 -28.63 9.36 -15.19
C ASN A 93 -27.93 10.26 -16.22
N LEU A 94 -28.08 9.97 -17.51
CA LEU A 94 -27.36 10.68 -18.57
C LEU A 94 -27.62 12.20 -18.55
N ASP A 95 -28.84 12.60 -18.21
CA ASP A 95 -29.27 14.00 -18.02
C ASP A 95 -28.49 14.75 -16.92
N LYS A 96 -27.91 13.99 -15.98
CA LYS A 96 -27.06 14.49 -14.89
C LYS A 96 -25.58 14.49 -15.23
N THR A 97 -25.24 14.26 -16.49
CA THR A 97 -23.86 14.27 -16.99
C THR A 97 -23.70 15.30 -18.11
N GLN A 98 -22.47 15.44 -18.59
CA GLN A 98 -22.12 16.17 -19.80
C GLN A 98 -21.86 15.24 -20.99
N PHE A 99 -22.01 13.92 -20.83
CA PHE A 99 -21.90 12.98 -21.93
C PHE A 99 -23.10 13.14 -22.88
N THR A 100 -22.83 13.06 -24.18
CA THR A 100 -23.86 13.09 -25.22
C THR A 100 -24.60 11.75 -25.34
N SER A 101 -23.95 10.66 -24.92
CA SER A 101 -24.49 9.29 -24.97
C SER A 101 -23.82 8.39 -23.95
N TYR A 102 -24.45 7.25 -23.65
CA TYR A 102 -23.82 6.19 -22.85
C TYR A 102 -22.59 5.61 -23.55
N GLU A 103 -22.62 5.50 -24.88
CA GLU A 103 -21.52 4.97 -25.69
C GLU A 103 -20.27 5.86 -25.62
N GLU A 104 -20.44 7.18 -25.57
CA GLU A 104 -19.34 8.12 -25.31
C GLU A 104 -18.71 7.86 -23.94
N ALA A 105 -19.52 7.82 -22.88
CA ALA A 105 -19.04 7.56 -21.52
C ALA A 105 -18.31 6.21 -21.44
N LYS A 106 -18.87 5.16 -22.05
CA LYS A 106 -18.24 3.84 -22.10
C LYS A 106 -16.88 3.89 -22.80
N LYS A 107 -16.77 4.57 -23.94
CA LYS A 107 -15.52 4.69 -24.69
C LYS A 107 -14.44 5.40 -23.88
N GLU A 108 -14.80 6.47 -23.16
CA GLU A 108 -13.86 7.18 -22.29
C GLU A 108 -13.44 6.33 -21.09
N TRP A 109 -14.37 5.59 -20.49
CA TRP A 109 -14.07 4.66 -19.41
C TRP A 109 -13.16 3.51 -19.86
N ASP A 110 -13.41 2.91 -21.02
CA ASP A 110 -12.55 1.87 -21.58
C ASP A 110 -11.10 2.38 -21.79
N ASN A 111 -10.95 3.64 -22.22
CA ASN A 111 -9.64 4.29 -22.36
C ASN A 111 -8.94 4.47 -21.01
N ILE A 112 -9.66 4.93 -19.98
CA ILE A 112 -9.17 5.02 -18.59
C ILE A 112 -8.65 3.66 -18.14
N GLN A 113 -9.45 2.60 -18.28
CA GLN A 113 -9.07 1.24 -17.86
C GLN A 113 -7.83 0.75 -18.60
N THR A 114 -7.72 1.04 -19.90
CA THR A 114 -6.56 0.66 -20.73
C THR A 114 -5.28 1.34 -20.25
N VAL A 115 -5.33 2.65 -19.98
CA VAL A 115 -4.17 3.41 -19.47
C VAL A 115 -3.84 2.98 -18.03
N GLY A 116 -4.84 2.76 -17.18
CA GLY A 116 -4.66 2.27 -15.82
C GLY A 116 -3.97 0.90 -15.77
N MET A 117 -4.39 -0.04 -16.64
CA MET A 117 -3.74 -1.34 -16.76
C MET A 117 -2.30 -1.21 -17.26
N THR A 118 -2.05 -0.31 -18.22
CA THR A 118 -0.70 -0.04 -18.72
C THR A 118 0.21 0.52 -17.62
N SER A 119 -0.29 1.49 -16.83
CA SER A 119 0.40 2.04 -15.66
C SER A 119 0.72 0.95 -14.64
N PHE A 120 -0.24 0.06 -14.35
CA PHE A 120 -0.04 -1.06 -13.44
C PHE A 120 1.06 -2.01 -13.93
N MET A 121 0.98 -2.46 -15.19
CA MET A 121 1.95 -3.41 -15.75
C MET A 121 3.37 -2.87 -15.81
N LYS A 122 3.54 -1.59 -16.18
CA LYS A 122 4.88 -0.97 -16.24
C LYS A 122 5.50 -0.72 -14.87
N ASN A 123 4.68 -0.54 -13.84
CA ASN A 123 5.13 -0.27 -12.48
C ASN A 123 4.99 -1.50 -11.56
N GLN A 124 5.02 -2.70 -12.11
CA GLN A 124 4.80 -3.95 -11.36
C GLN A 124 5.81 -4.13 -10.22
N GLU A 125 7.05 -3.66 -10.38
CA GLU A 125 8.06 -3.68 -9.32
C GLU A 125 7.60 -2.94 -8.07
N TYR A 126 7.05 -1.72 -8.23
CA TYR A 126 6.48 -0.95 -7.13
C TYR A 126 5.36 -1.72 -6.43
N PHE A 127 4.38 -2.25 -7.17
CA PHE A 127 3.26 -2.99 -6.57
C PHE A 127 3.70 -4.26 -5.84
N ASN A 128 4.63 -5.02 -6.41
CA ASN A 128 5.18 -6.22 -5.79
C ASN A 128 5.95 -5.88 -4.50
N PHE A 129 6.78 -4.82 -4.54
CA PHE A 129 7.57 -4.41 -3.39
C PHE A 129 6.70 -3.80 -2.28
N MET A 130 5.71 -2.98 -2.65
CA MET A 130 4.68 -2.47 -1.75
C MET A 130 3.94 -3.61 -1.05
N GLN A 131 3.48 -4.63 -1.78
CA GLN A 131 2.80 -5.78 -1.19
C GLN A 131 3.70 -6.53 -0.21
N LYS A 132 4.98 -6.75 -0.55
CA LYS A 132 5.97 -7.35 0.34
C LYS A 132 6.13 -6.54 1.63
N CYS A 133 6.22 -5.21 1.53
CA CYS A 133 6.34 -4.33 2.68
C CYS A 133 5.09 -4.34 3.55
N LEU A 134 3.89 -4.31 2.94
CA LEU A 134 2.61 -4.40 3.66
C LEU A 134 2.48 -5.70 4.45
N LEU A 135 2.90 -6.84 3.86
CA LEU A 135 2.88 -8.14 4.55
C LEU A 135 3.88 -8.20 5.71
N LYS A 136 5.01 -7.51 5.60
CA LYS A 136 6.09 -7.56 6.60
C LYS A 136 5.90 -6.56 7.74
N TYR A 137 5.43 -5.35 7.44
CA TYR A 137 5.41 -4.21 8.38
C TYR A 137 3.99 -3.69 8.66
N GLY A 138 2.98 -4.20 7.98
CA GLY A 138 1.60 -3.70 8.08
C GLY A 138 1.36 -2.42 7.27
N PRO A 139 0.13 -1.87 7.34
CA PRO A 139 -0.28 -0.74 6.51
C PRO A 139 0.42 0.58 6.85
N ASP A 140 0.98 0.72 8.07
CA ASP A 140 1.61 1.96 8.52
C ASP A 140 2.83 2.36 7.71
N ILE A 141 3.59 1.41 7.15
CA ILE A 141 4.75 1.74 6.32
C ILE A 141 4.33 2.51 5.07
N LEU A 142 3.24 2.08 4.42
CA LEU A 142 2.72 2.75 3.24
C LEU A 142 2.16 4.12 3.60
N ARG A 143 1.42 4.24 4.72
CA ARG A 143 0.92 5.53 5.21
C ARG A 143 2.06 6.54 5.41
N LYS A 144 3.16 6.12 6.06
CA LYS A 144 4.34 6.98 6.26
C LYS A 144 5.01 7.36 4.94
N VAL A 145 5.20 6.40 4.02
CA VAL A 145 5.74 6.68 2.68
C VAL A 145 4.88 7.73 1.99
N MET A 146 3.55 7.55 2.01
CA MET A 146 2.61 8.48 1.40
C MET A 146 2.64 9.86 2.07
N GLU A 147 2.82 9.95 3.39
CA GLU A 147 2.92 11.23 4.13
C GLU A 147 4.23 11.98 3.83
N GLU A 148 5.34 11.26 3.71
CA GLU A 148 6.66 11.84 3.45
C GLU A 148 6.94 12.09 1.96
N ALA A 149 6.21 11.45 1.06
CA ALA A 149 6.38 11.59 -0.38
C ALA A 149 5.58 12.76 -1.00
N ILE A 150 4.92 13.62 -0.22
CA ILE A 150 3.94 14.60 -0.75
C ILE A 150 4.57 15.92 -1.25
N PRO A 151 4.09 16.53 -2.38
CA PRO A 151 2.97 16.11 -3.27
C PRO A 151 3.29 16.03 -4.79
N ASN A 152 2.49 15.26 -5.55
CA ASN A 152 2.20 15.56 -6.95
C ASN A 152 0.74 16.06 -7.11
N PRO A 153 0.51 17.31 -7.53
CA PRO A 153 -0.80 17.84 -7.94
C PRO A 153 -0.89 18.19 -9.44
N TYR A 154 -0.29 17.38 -10.34
CA TYR A 154 -0.11 17.62 -11.78
C TYR A 154 0.82 18.80 -12.16
N THR A 155 1.87 19.07 -11.37
CA THR A 155 2.77 20.22 -11.61
C THR A 155 3.57 20.09 -12.92
N ASP A 156 3.34 21.06 -13.82
CA ASP A 156 4.09 21.42 -15.04
C ASP A 156 3.62 20.83 -16.38
N PHE A 157 2.31 20.81 -16.65
CA PHE A 157 1.75 20.80 -18.02
C PHE A 157 0.74 21.93 -18.27
#